data_AF-A0A6C0EA64-F1
#
_entry.id   AF-A0A6C0EA64-F1
#
_cell.length_a   1.000
_cell.length_b   1.000
_cell.length_c   1.000
_cell.angle_alpha   90.00
_cell.angle_beta   90.00
_cell.angle_gamma   90.00
#
_symmetry.space_group_name_H-M   'P 1'
#
loop_
_entity.id
_entity.type
_entity.pdbx_description
1 polymer ?
#
loop_
_entity_poly.entity_id
_entity_poly.type
_entity_poly.pdbx_seq_one_letter_code
_entity_poly.pdbx_strand_id
1 'polypeptide(L)'
;MKKNKRIRDKMKDNKKKIYEKYVDDMKNNVLEHNNDVWIPDDNIRFSNYDSNSWFNIFRYENKNINSIKTIQRVELEEDEQLFRGKKYTVKFTAEQRRRLDIWFDAHASMYNFALEVIKRQGKYNKKVYSWKYLRDKCLKNRKIRVKNFCKTKGEKVDSHVLDQAIKLACKNYKTCLSLIRNKHIKHFRIRRMRKNRTSKIMMFEKKDIDKSVMKIGKIGKFKAFYKSNNKVSQVIFTPQSDFTLHYSKKTDEYTILTGEEIEQENPVQRKEFISLDPGIRKFMTGITKNEAYKFGMNVANKIRMFQKIINDRNNNKNIPKKIKKKNETLYYRKIKNFVNELHWKLANFLTTNYNNIFIGDMSAKGITQGNTLDPLTKQVVMNLGYYQFRQKLEYKCKTRGVNYCLINERYTSKMCSNCGTIDDNLGASKVYDCKSCNMKIDRDLNGARGIYIKKWLK
;
A
#
# COMPACT_ATOMS: atom_id res chain seq x y z
N MET A 1 -17.91 -22.34 39.11
CA MET A 1 -16.51 -21.93 38.84
C MET A 1 -15.56 -23.06 38.40
N LYS A 2 -15.57 -24.26 39.01
CA LYS A 2 -14.62 -25.36 38.70
C LYS A 2 -14.68 -25.90 37.24
N LYS A 3 -15.86 -25.93 36.60
CA LYS A 3 -16.06 -26.40 35.21
C LYS A 3 -15.40 -25.47 34.16
N ASN A 4 -15.47 -24.14 34.37
CA ASN A 4 -14.81 -23.15 33.52
C ASN A 4 -13.28 -23.14 33.68
N LYS A 5 -12.75 -23.54 34.84
CA LYS A 5 -11.30 -23.71 35.07
C LYS A 5 -10.76 -24.91 34.27
N ARG A 6 -11.42 -26.07 34.36
CA ARG A 6 -11.07 -27.28 33.59
C ARG A 6 -11.10 -27.08 32.07
N ILE A 7 -12.08 -26.33 31.54
CA ILE A 7 -12.15 -26.01 30.11
C ILE A 7 -10.99 -25.09 29.70
N ARG A 8 -10.67 -24.06 30.51
CA ARG A 8 -9.53 -23.16 30.25
C ARG A 8 -8.19 -23.89 30.30
N ASP A 9 -8.02 -24.83 31.23
CA ASP A 9 -6.79 -25.60 31.38
C ASP A 9 -6.63 -26.60 30.21
N LYS A 10 -7.68 -27.32 29.82
CA LYS A 10 -7.68 -28.16 28.60
C LYS A 10 -7.38 -27.35 27.33
N MET A 11 -7.90 -26.12 27.21
CA MET A 11 -7.59 -25.24 26.08
C MET A 11 -6.13 -24.74 26.11
N LYS A 12 -5.52 -24.59 27.28
CA LYS A 12 -4.09 -24.24 27.41
C LYS A 12 -3.20 -25.43 27.04
N ASP A 13 -3.53 -26.64 27.50
CA ASP A 13 -2.78 -27.86 27.19
C ASP A 13 -2.83 -28.18 25.69
N ASN A 14 -4.00 -28.04 25.07
CA ASN A 14 -4.13 -28.23 23.62
C ASN A 14 -3.32 -27.18 22.83
N LYS A 15 -3.31 -25.91 23.28
CA LYS A 15 -2.44 -24.88 22.69
C LYS A 15 -0.95 -25.19 22.87
N LYS A 16 -0.56 -25.77 24.00
CA LYS A 16 0.83 -26.18 24.27
C LYS A 16 1.26 -27.32 23.35
N LYS A 17 0.43 -28.36 23.18
CA LYS A 17 0.72 -29.47 22.26
C LYS A 17 0.81 -29.02 20.79
N ILE A 18 -0.12 -28.17 20.34
CA ILE A 18 -0.06 -27.59 18.98
C ILE A 18 1.21 -26.76 18.81
N TYR A 19 1.63 -26.05 19.86
CA TYR A 19 2.86 -25.25 19.85
C TYR A 19 4.12 -26.12 19.77
N GLU A 20 4.24 -27.15 20.59
CA GLU A 20 5.38 -28.09 20.58
C GLU A 20 5.52 -28.76 19.22
N LYS A 21 4.42 -29.30 18.69
CA LYS A 21 4.39 -29.90 17.35
C LYS A 21 4.88 -28.92 16.27
N TYR A 22 4.39 -27.68 16.29
CA TYR A 22 4.81 -26.66 15.33
C TYR A 22 6.31 -26.33 15.44
N VAL A 23 6.88 -26.34 16.64
CA VAL A 23 8.32 -26.12 16.85
C VAL A 23 9.14 -27.29 16.30
N ASP A 24 8.67 -28.52 16.50
CA ASP A 24 9.33 -29.72 15.96
C ASP A 24 9.28 -29.76 14.43
N ASP A 25 8.10 -29.49 13.84
CA ASP A 25 7.91 -29.39 12.39
C ASP A 25 8.86 -28.32 11.79
N MET A 26 8.99 -27.18 12.48
CA MET A 26 9.93 -26.12 12.11
C MET A 26 11.39 -26.55 12.17
N LYS A 27 11.78 -27.26 13.24
CA LYS A 27 13.16 -27.74 13.39
C LYS A 27 13.50 -28.74 12.30
N ASN A 28 12.61 -29.67 11.99
CA ASN A 28 12.79 -30.62 10.89
C ASN A 28 12.92 -29.91 9.55
N ASN A 29 12.05 -28.94 9.28
CA ASN A 29 12.12 -28.12 8.07
C ASN A 29 13.41 -27.29 7.97
N VAL A 30 13.97 -26.84 9.10
CA VAL A 30 15.30 -26.21 9.11
C VAL A 30 16.40 -27.20 8.74
N LEU A 31 16.37 -28.41 9.30
CA LEU A 31 17.39 -29.42 9.01
C LEU A 31 17.34 -29.88 7.54
N GLU A 32 16.16 -29.90 6.94
CA GLU A 32 15.97 -30.24 5.52
C GLU A 32 16.49 -29.14 4.58
N HIS A 33 16.29 -27.87 4.92
CA HIS A 33 16.52 -26.73 4.02
C HIS A 33 17.65 -25.77 4.43
N ASN A 34 18.42 -26.06 5.48
CA ASN A 34 19.49 -25.17 5.97
C ASN A 34 20.61 -24.94 4.93
N ASN A 35 20.88 -25.93 4.09
CA ASN A 35 21.94 -25.93 3.07
C ASN A 35 21.50 -25.27 1.75
N ASP A 36 20.21 -25.03 1.54
CA ASP A 36 19.68 -24.38 0.33
C ASP A 36 20.12 -22.90 0.22
N VAL A 37 20.50 -22.32 1.36
CA VAL A 37 21.03 -20.96 1.46
C VAL A 37 22.37 -21.03 2.17
N TRP A 38 23.35 -20.27 1.72
CA TRP A 38 24.67 -20.15 2.35
C TRP A 38 24.62 -19.34 3.66
N ILE A 39 25.47 -19.69 4.63
CA ILE A 39 25.60 -18.97 5.91
C ILE A 39 26.72 -17.92 5.75
N PRO A 40 26.40 -16.61 5.74
CA PRO A 40 27.42 -15.58 5.78
C PRO A 40 28.23 -15.60 7.06
N ASP A 41 29.54 -15.36 6.94
CA ASP A 41 30.42 -15.09 8.06
C ASP A 41 29.93 -13.86 8.85
N ASP A 42 30.23 -13.82 10.14
CA ASP A 42 29.86 -12.71 11.02
C ASP A 42 30.56 -11.39 10.65
N ASN A 43 31.70 -11.47 9.95
CA ASN A 43 32.56 -10.34 9.59
C ASN A 43 32.44 -9.88 8.12
N ILE A 44 31.38 -10.27 7.41
CA ILE A 44 31.21 -9.86 6.00
C ILE A 44 31.18 -8.33 5.84
N ARG A 45 32.01 -7.83 4.92
CA ARG A 45 32.12 -6.40 4.61
C ARG A 45 31.20 -6.05 3.45
N PHE A 46 30.16 -5.28 3.74
CA PHE A 46 29.26 -4.80 2.71
C PHE A 46 29.87 -3.61 1.95
N SER A 47 29.73 -3.61 0.62
CA SER A 47 30.03 -2.46 -0.22
C SER A 47 28.74 -1.71 -0.58
N ASN A 48 28.87 -0.42 -0.86
CA ASN A 48 27.73 0.38 -1.35
C ASN A 48 27.39 -0.05 -2.78
N TYR A 49 26.12 -0.37 -3.01
CA TYR A 49 25.56 -0.67 -4.32
C TYR A 49 24.89 0.59 -4.86
N ASP A 50 25.49 1.21 -5.88
CA ASP A 50 24.90 2.39 -6.49
C ASP A 50 23.63 2.01 -7.25
N SER A 51 22.52 2.56 -6.80
CA SER A 51 21.19 2.37 -7.38
C SER A 51 20.56 3.68 -7.80
N ASN A 52 21.33 4.79 -7.84
CA ASN A 52 20.84 6.14 -8.08
C ASN A 52 19.61 6.47 -7.23
N SER A 53 19.70 6.11 -5.95
CA SER A 53 18.63 6.23 -4.97
C SER A 53 19.06 7.15 -3.84
N TRP A 54 18.12 7.90 -3.26
CA TRP A 54 18.40 8.74 -2.09
C TRP A 54 18.72 7.89 -0.84
N PHE A 55 18.40 6.60 -0.87
CA PHE A 55 18.66 5.64 0.20
C PHE A 55 19.76 4.67 -0.21
N ASN A 56 20.54 4.21 0.76
CA ASN A 56 21.64 3.29 0.52
C ASN A 56 21.14 1.86 0.31
N ILE A 57 21.81 1.15 -0.59
CA ILE A 57 21.75 -0.30 -0.72
C ILE A 57 23.17 -0.79 -0.46
N PHE A 58 23.33 -1.68 0.50
CA PHE A 58 24.61 -2.32 0.78
C PHE A 58 24.53 -3.77 0.30
N ARG A 59 25.55 -4.23 -0.42
CA ARG A 59 25.64 -5.59 -0.99
C ARG A 59 26.92 -6.26 -0.53
N TYR A 60 26.83 -7.55 -0.27
CA TYR A 60 27.96 -8.46 -0.19
C TYR A 60 27.69 -9.62 -1.16
N GLU A 61 28.72 -10.08 -1.86
CA GLU A 61 28.64 -11.17 -2.82
C GLU A 61 29.73 -12.20 -2.51
N ASN A 62 29.30 -13.44 -2.30
CA ASN A 62 30.19 -14.58 -2.16
C ASN A 62 30.53 -15.12 -3.55
N LYS A 63 31.75 -14.85 -4.01
CA LYS A 63 32.23 -15.25 -5.34
C LYS A 63 32.47 -16.76 -5.47
N ASN A 64 32.52 -17.50 -4.37
CA ASN A 64 32.79 -18.94 -4.38
C ASN A 64 31.54 -19.78 -4.71
N ILE A 65 30.37 -19.14 -4.82
CA ILE A 65 29.10 -19.81 -5.10
C ILE A 65 28.58 -19.35 -6.46
N ASN A 66 28.62 -20.24 -7.45
CA ASN A 66 28.03 -19.97 -8.77
C ASN A 66 26.49 -19.98 -8.70
N SER A 67 25.88 -18.84 -9.04
CA SER A 67 24.42 -18.67 -9.02
C SER A 67 23.86 -18.35 -10.42
N ILE A 68 23.90 -19.32 -11.32
CA ILE A 68 23.13 -19.25 -12.56
C ILE A 68 22.28 -20.52 -12.68
N LYS A 69 21.00 -20.41 -12.32
CA LYS A 69 19.96 -21.34 -12.76
C LYS A 69 18.83 -20.53 -13.41
N THR A 70 18.36 -21.03 -14.55
CA THR A 70 17.30 -20.44 -15.36
C THR A 70 15.93 -21.04 -14.99
N ILE A 71 14.90 -20.27 -15.30
CA ILE A 71 13.50 -20.21 -14.85
C ILE A 71 12.66 -21.49 -15.05
N GLN A 72 11.71 -21.73 -14.13
CA GLN A 72 10.40 -22.29 -14.47
C GLN A 72 9.33 -21.19 -14.38
N ARG A 73 8.50 -21.08 -15.41
CA ARG A 73 7.34 -20.20 -15.50
C ARG A 73 6.40 -20.62 -14.38
N VAL A 74 6.12 -19.74 -13.42
CA VAL A 74 4.92 -19.93 -12.61
C VAL A 74 3.79 -19.43 -13.44
N GLU A 75 2.94 -20.36 -13.85
CA GLU A 75 1.60 -20.07 -14.33
C GLU A 75 0.89 -19.35 -13.17
N LEU A 76 0.78 -18.02 -13.29
CA LEU A 76 -0.20 -17.30 -12.51
C LEU A 76 -1.56 -17.86 -12.93
N GLU A 77 -2.44 -18.12 -11.95
CA GLU A 77 -3.83 -18.48 -12.23
C GLU A 77 -4.36 -17.56 -13.32
N GLU A 78 -4.71 -18.15 -14.47
CA GLU A 78 -5.19 -17.43 -15.64
C GLU A 78 -6.44 -16.63 -15.24
N ASP A 79 -6.53 -15.39 -15.73
CA ASP A 79 -7.70 -14.48 -15.69
C ASP A 79 -7.68 -13.23 -14.78
N GLU A 80 -6.60 -12.90 -14.04
CA GLU A 80 -6.54 -11.57 -13.41
C GLU A 80 -6.09 -10.47 -14.38
N GLN A 81 -7.06 -9.78 -14.99
CA GLN A 81 -6.80 -8.60 -15.82
C GLN A 81 -6.04 -7.52 -15.02
N LEU A 82 -4.83 -7.19 -15.48
CA LEU A 82 -3.95 -6.22 -14.80
C LEU A 82 -4.28 -4.79 -15.22
N PHE A 83 -4.32 -3.90 -14.22
CA PHE A 83 -4.60 -2.48 -14.43
C PHE A 83 -3.51 -1.58 -13.87
N ARG A 84 -3.12 -0.56 -14.64
CA ARG A 84 -2.23 0.51 -14.24
C ARG A 84 -2.99 1.82 -14.06
N GLY A 85 -2.88 2.42 -12.88
CA GLY A 85 -3.40 3.76 -12.64
C GLY A 85 -2.50 4.82 -13.26
N LYS A 86 -3.02 5.61 -14.21
CA LYS A 86 -2.32 6.78 -14.77
C LYS A 86 -2.87 8.08 -14.19
N LYS A 87 -1.95 9.02 -13.96
CA LYS A 87 -2.23 10.37 -13.44
C LYS A 87 -1.81 11.41 -14.47
N TYR A 88 -2.76 12.20 -14.95
CA TYR A 88 -2.53 13.30 -15.89
C TYR A 88 -2.83 14.63 -15.22
N THR A 89 -1.93 15.60 -15.33
CA THR A 89 -2.21 16.99 -14.92
C THR A 89 -2.95 17.69 -16.05
N VAL A 90 -3.99 18.46 -15.73
CA VAL A 90 -4.82 19.14 -16.74
C VAL A 90 -4.84 20.64 -16.50
N LYS A 91 -4.75 21.41 -17.58
CA LYS A 91 -4.93 22.87 -17.55
C LYS A 91 -6.27 23.25 -18.18
N PHE A 92 -7.03 24.04 -17.44
CA PHE A 92 -8.31 24.62 -17.84
C PHE A 92 -8.23 26.14 -17.85
N THR A 93 -8.97 26.78 -18.76
CA THR A 93 -9.13 28.24 -18.81
C THR A 93 -9.92 28.76 -17.60
N ALA A 94 -9.89 30.07 -17.34
CA ALA A 94 -10.64 30.68 -16.23
C ALA A 94 -12.14 30.36 -16.30
N GLU A 95 -12.73 30.45 -17.49
CA GLU A 95 -14.14 30.15 -17.73
C GLU A 95 -14.47 28.66 -17.47
N GLN A 96 -13.58 27.75 -17.89
CA GLN A 96 -13.72 26.33 -17.60
C GLN A 96 -13.63 26.01 -16.10
N ARG A 97 -12.73 26.70 -15.37
CA ARG A 97 -12.61 26.56 -13.92
C ARG A 97 -13.90 27.00 -13.21
N ARG A 98 -14.49 28.13 -13.63
CA ARG A 98 -15.78 28.63 -13.12
C ARG A 98 -16.89 27.59 -13.31
N ARG A 99 -16.99 27.02 -14.52
CA ARG A 99 -17.93 25.95 -14.84
C ARG A 99 -17.70 24.70 -14.00
N LEU A 100 -16.45 24.25 -13.87
CA LEU A 100 -16.07 23.09 -13.06
C LEU A 100 -16.43 23.25 -11.59
N ASP A 101 -16.28 24.45 -11.02
CA ASP A 101 -16.69 24.72 -9.64
C ASP A 101 -18.20 24.53 -9.43
N ILE A 102 -19.02 25.02 -10.37
CA ILE A 102 -20.48 24.81 -10.34
C ILE A 102 -20.80 23.31 -10.48
N TRP A 103 -20.10 22.59 -11.34
CA TRP A 103 -20.30 21.16 -11.55
C TRP A 103 -19.89 20.34 -10.32
N PHE A 104 -18.80 20.69 -9.63
CA PHE A 104 -18.40 20.03 -8.38
C PHE A 104 -19.45 20.21 -7.29
N ASP A 105 -20.04 21.40 -7.19
CA ASP A 105 -21.11 21.69 -6.24
C ASP A 105 -22.38 20.91 -6.56
N ALA A 106 -22.72 20.79 -7.85
CA ALA A 106 -23.83 19.98 -8.32
C ALA A 106 -23.62 18.49 -7.99
N HIS A 107 -22.44 17.96 -8.30
CA HIS A 107 -22.04 16.58 -7.99
C HIS A 107 -22.09 16.32 -6.48
N ALA A 108 -21.54 17.21 -5.65
CA ALA A 108 -21.59 17.08 -4.20
C ALA A 108 -23.03 17.11 -3.65
N SER A 109 -23.88 17.98 -4.21
CA SER A 109 -25.29 18.07 -3.83
C SER A 109 -26.03 16.78 -4.16
N MET A 110 -25.82 16.25 -5.37
CA MET A 110 -26.45 15.01 -5.82
C MET A 110 -26.00 13.79 -5.01
N TYR A 111 -24.70 13.68 -4.72
CA TYR A 111 -24.15 12.66 -3.81
C TYR A 111 -24.82 12.72 -2.44
N ASN A 112 -24.98 13.92 -1.88
CA ASN A 112 -25.59 14.11 -0.56
C ASN A 112 -27.07 13.74 -0.52
N PHE A 113 -27.82 14.06 -1.58
CA PHE A 113 -29.21 13.66 -1.70
C PHE A 113 -29.35 12.13 -1.82
N ALA A 114 -28.50 11.47 -2.60
CA ALA A 114 -28.48 10.01 -2.65
C ALA A 114 -28.17 9.40 -1.28
N LEU A 115 -27.17 9.94 -0.58
CA LEU A 115 -26.80 9.46 0.75
C LEU A 115 -27.93 9.64 1.78
N GLU A 116 -28.70 10.71 1.70
CA GLU A 116 -29.85 10.97 2.58
C GLU A 116 -30.95 9.92 2.37
N VAL A 117 -31.30 9.62 1.13
CA VAL A 117 -32.30 8.58 0.79
C VAL A 117 -31.81 7.21 1.25
N ILE A 118 -30.55 6.85 0.96
CA ILE A 118 -29.97 5.56 1.38
C ILE A 118 -30.02 5.41 2.90
N LYS A 119 -29.71 6.47 3.66
CA LYS A 119 -29.73 6.41 5.13
C LYS A 119 -31.14 6.28 5.71
N ARG A 120 -32.12 6.95 5.11
CA ARG A 120 -33.51 6.92 5.57
C ARG A 120 -34.19 5.58 5.23
N GLN A 121 -34.02 5.11 4.01
CA GLN A 121 -34.79 3.98 3.47
C GLN A 121 -34.00 2.67 3.43
N GLY A 122 -32.66 2.69 3.48
CA GLY A 122 -31.85 1.50 3.22
C GLY A 122 -32.03 0.35 4.21
N LYS A 123 -32.48 0.65 5.43
CA LYS A 123 -32.84 -0.39 6.42
C LYS A 123 -34.05 -1.22 5.99
N TYR A 124 -35.02 -0.60 5.31
CA TYR A 124 -36.31 -1.21 4.99
C TYR A 124 -36.43 -1.58 3.51
N ASN A 125 -35.77 -0.85 2.62
CA ASN A 125 -35.82 -1.06 1.18
C ASN A 125 -34.41 -1.25 0.61
N LYS A 126 -33.99 -2.50 0.44
CA LYS A 126 -32.67 -2.82 -0.14
C LYS A 126 -32.52 -2.35 -1.60
N LYS A 127 -33.62 -2.07 -2.33
CA LYS A 127 -33.57 -1.54 -3.71
C LYS A 127 -32.88 -0.17 -3.77
N VAL A 128 -32.88 0.61 -2.68
CA VAL A 128 -32.15 1.89 -2.63
C VAL A 128 -30.62 1.72 -2.65
N TYR A 129 -30.09 0.51 -2.54
CA TYR A 129 -28.66 0.30 -2.82
C TYR A 129 -28.36 0.21 -4.33
N SER A 130 -29.38 0.07 -5.18
CA SER A 130 -29.23 0.16 -6.62
C SER A 130 -29.26 1.62 -7.08
N TRP A 131 -28.18 2.06 -7.74
CA TRP A 131 -28.08 3.43 -8.24
C TRP A 131 -29.14 3.73 -9.31
N LYS A 132 -29.52 2.74 -10.14
CA LYS A 132 -30.58 2.87 -11.15
C LYS A 132 -31.92 3.17 -10.47
N TYR A 133 -32.27 2.39 -9.45
CA TYR A 133 -33.50 2.59 -8.67
C TYR A 133 -33.53 3.97 -8.00
N LEU A 134 -32.44 4.36 -7.34
CA LEU A 134 -32.30 5.68 -6.72
C LEU A 134 -32.49 6.82 -7.71
N ARG A 135 -31.81 6.74 -8.86
CA ARG A 135 -31.87 7.73 -9.94
C ARG A 135 -33.30 7.89 -10.46
N ASP A 136 -33.93 6.78 -10.81
CA ASP A 136 -35.17 6.78 -11.60
C ASP A 136 -36.42 6.99 -10.72
N LYS A 137 -36.43 6.43 -9.51
CA LYS A 137 -37.62 6.44 -8.63
C LYS A 137 -37.53 7.46 -7.50
N CYS A 138 -36.34 7.69 -6.93
CA CYS A 138 -36.22 8.52 -5.72
C CYS A 138 -35.68 9.94 -5.98
N LEU A 139 -34.87 10.10 -7.03
CA LEU A 139 -34.07 11.32 -7.22
C LEU A 139 -34.40 12.11 -8.48
N LYS A 140 -35.38 11.68 -9.30
CA LYS A 140 -35.78 12.37 -10.54
C LYS A 140 -36.05 13.86 -10.33
N ASN A 141 -36.89 14.21 -9.35
CA ASN A 141 -37.23 15.60 -9.04
C ASN A 141 -36.05 16.38 -8.44
N ARG A 142 -35.23 15.74 -7.58
CA ARG A 142 -34.03 16.37 -7.02
C ARG A 142 -32.98 16.66 -8.12
N LYS A 143 -32.83 15.77 -9.10
CA LYS A 143 -31.93 15.95 -10.26
C LYS A 143 -32.36 17.14 -11.11
N ILE A 144 -33.66 17.31 -11.36
CA ILE A 144 -34.20 18.48 -12.09
C ILE A 144 -33.90 19.78 -11.31
N ARG A 145 -34.14 19.80 -9.99
CA ARG A 145 -33.82 20.97 -9.16
C ARG A 145 -32.35 21.36 -9.21
N VAL A 146 -31.43 20.39 -9.14
CA VAL A 146 -29.98 20.65 -9.25
C VAL A 146 -29.64 21.22 -10.62
N LYS A 147 -30.20 20.68 -11.70
CA LYS A 147 -29.98 21.22 -13.06
C LYS A 147 -30.48 22.65 -13.19
N ASN A 148 -31.67 22.96 -12.67
CA ASN A 148 -32.22 24.31 -12.74
C ASN A 148 -31.36 25.30 -11.94
N PHE A 149 -30.88 24.92 -10.77
CA PHE A 149 -29.94 25.74 -9.99
C PHE A 149 -28.59 25.97 -10.71
N CYS A 150 -28.11 25.01 -11.49
CA CYS A 150 -26.93 25.26 -12.32
C CYS A 150 -27.24 26.26 -13.43
N LYS A 151 -28.42 26.16 -14.07
CA LYS A 151 -28.85 27.09 -15.13
C LYS A 151 -28.96 28.52 -14.63
N THR A 152 -29.46 28.75 -13.42
CA THR A 152 -29.51 30.11 -12.82
C THR A 152 -28.12 30.71 -12.59
N LYS A 153 -27.07 29.88 -12.53
CA LYS A 153 -25.66 30.31 -12.49
C LYS A 153 -25.00 30.41 -13.88
N GLY A 154 -25.80 30.42 -14.94
CA GLY A 154 -25.34 30.48 -16.32
C GLY A 154 -24.72 29.17 -16.83
N GLU A 155 -24.94 28.03 -16.17
CA GLU A 155 -24.27 26.78 -16.52
C GLU A 155 -25.20 25.57 -16.71
N LYS A 156 -24.95 24.80 -17.77
CA LYS A 156 -25.70 23.56 -18.05
C LYS A 156 -24.86 22.34 -17.65
N VAL A 157 -25.10 21.83 -16.44
CA VAL A 157 -24.45 20.59 -15.95
C VAL A 157 -24.90 19.36 -16.73
N ASP A 158 -23.96 18.44 -16.99
CA ASP A 158 -24.28 17.16 -17.61
C ASP A 158 -25.11 16.25 -16.67
N SER A 159 -26.08 15.55 -17.24
CA SER A 159 -26.87 14.53 -16.55
C SER A 159 -26.00 13.39 -16.04
N HIS A 160 -24.99 12.98 -16.82
CA HIS A 160 -24.12 11.85 -16.49
C HIS A 160 -23.31 12.12 -15.23
N VAL A 161 -22.80 13.35 -15.06
CA VAL A 161 -22.08 13.77 -13.85
C VAL A 161 -22.94 13.62 -12.59
N LEU A 162 -24.23 13.93 -12.68
CA LEU A 162 -25.16 13.77 -11.56
C LEU A 162 -25.43 12.28 -11.28
N ASP A 163 -25.56 11.45 -12.32
CA ASP A 163 -25.78 10.01 -12.17
C ASP A 163 -24.55 9.32 -11.55
N GLN A 164 -23.35 9.74 -11.93
CA GLN A 164 -22.10 9.26 -11.35
C GLN A 164 -21.98 9.62 -9.86
N ALA A 165 -22.49 10.78 -9.44
CA ALA A 165 -22.57 11.13 -8.02
C ALA A 165 -23.46 10.15 -7.22
N ILE A 166 -24.59 9.73 -7.81
CA ILE A 166 -25.51 8.74 -7.21
C ILE A 166 -24.83 7.37 -7.16
N LYS A 167 -24.19 6.95 -8.25
CA LYS A 167 -23.43 5.69 -8.36
C LYS A 167 -22.34 5.63 -7.29
N LEU A 168 -21.59 6.71 -7.09
CA LEU A 168 -20.55 6.82 -6.06
C LEU A 168 -21.11 6.69 -4.64
N ALA A 169 -22.24 7.34 -4.34
CA ALA A 169 -22.90 7.20 -3.04
C ALA A 169 -23.32 5.75 -2.75
N CYS A 170 -23.89 5.07 -3.75
CA CYS A 170 -24.28 3.67 -3.64
C CYS A 170 -23.05 2.76 -3.45
N LYS A 171 -22.01 2.95 -4.27
CA LYS A 171 -20.74 2.19 -4.18
C LYS A 171 -20.14 2.30 -2.79
N ASN A 172 -19.96 3.52 -2.29
CA ASN A 172 -19.38 3.77 -0.96
C ASN A 172 -20.18 3.06 0.15
N TYR A 173 -21.52 3.10 0.08
CA TYR A 173 -22.37 2.45 1.08
C TYR A 173 -22.29 0.93 1.00
N LYS A 174 -22.34 0.34 -0.20
CA LYS A 174 -22.19 -1.11 -0.41
C LYS A 174 -20.85 -1.62 0.10
N THR A 175 -19.75 -0.91 -0.16
CA THR A 175 -18.43 -1.26 0.35
C THR A 175 -18.42 -1.30 1.87
N CYS A 176 -19.00 -0.30 2.54
CA CYS A 176 -19.09 -0.30 4.01
C CYS A 176 -19.95 -1.45 4.56
N LEU A 177 -21.06 -1.80 3.90
CA LEU A 177 -21.86 -2.97 4.27
C LEU A 177 -21.08 -4.27 4.11
N SER A 178 -20.32 -4.43 3.04
CA SER A 178 -19.45 -5.58 2.81
C SER A 178 -18.39 -5.72 3.91
N LEU A 179 -17.73 -4.61 4.29
CA LEU A 179 -16.75 -4.60 5.37
C LEU A 179 -17.34 -4.98 6.74
N ILE A 180 -18.58 -4.59 7.03
CA ILE A 180 -19.30 -5.04 8.24
C ILE A 180 -19.56 -6.55 8.17
N ARG A 181 -20.07 -7.05 7.04
CA ARG A 181 -20.38 -8.48 6.85
C ARG A 181 -19.14 -9.35 7.04
N ASN A 182 -18.01 -8.90 6.51
CA ASN A 182 -16.72 -9.59 6.63
C ASN A 182 -16.03 -9.31 7.98
N LYS A 183 -16.72 -8.69 8.95
CA LYS A 183 -16.23 -8.39 10.31
C LYS A 183 -14.92 -7.57 10.34
N HIS A 184 -14.61 -6.83 9.28
CA HIS A 184 -13.45 -5.93 9.24
C HIS A 184 -13.70 -4.63 10.00
N ILE A 185 -14.96 -4.19 10.10
CA ILE A 185 -15.38 -3.01 10.87
C ILE A 185 -16.64 -3.32 11.68
N LYS A 186 -16.79 -2.67 12.84
CA LYS A 186 -17.99 -2.83 13.70
C LYS A 186 -19.12 -1.88 13.35
N HIS A 187 -18.77 -0.67 12.90
CA HIS A 187 -19.72 0.37 12.54
C HIS A 187 -19.09 1.25 11.44
N PHE A 188 -19.93 2.00 10.72
CA PHE A 188 -19.45 3.02 9.80
C PHE A 188 -20.36 4.24 9.80
N ARG A 189 -19.77 5.40 9.46
CA ARG A 189 -20.50 6.64 9.24
C ARG A 189 -19.99 7.31 7.96
N ILE A 190 -20.80 7.26 6.91
CA ILE A 190 -20.52 8.02 5.69
C ILE A 190 -20.95 9.49 5.91
N ARG A 191 -20.00 10.41 5.80
CA ARG A 191 -20.23 11.86 5.94
C ARG A 191 -20.74 12.46 4.63
N ARG A 192 -21.51 13.56 4.74
CA ARG A 192 -21.91 14.37 3.59
C ARG A 192 -20.66 15.01 2.95
N MET A 193 -20.68 15.12 1.63
CA MET A 193 -19.67 15.81 0.84
C MET A 193 -19.83 17.32 1.00
N ARG A 194 -18.83 17.96 1.61
CA ARG A 194 -18.80 19.43 1.77
C ARG A 194 -18.41 20.09 0.46
N LYS A 195 -19.08 21.19 0.09
CA LYS A 195 -18.79 21.97 -1.12
C LYS A 195 -17.44 22.69 -1.03
N ASN A 196 -17.12 23.25 0.14
CA ASN A 196 -15.87 23.97 0.44
C ASN A 196 -14.67 23.06 0.78
N ARG A 197 -14.71 21.77 0.39
CA ARG A 197 -13.60 20.83 0.66
C ARG A 197 -12.34 21.22 -0.12
N THR A 198 -11.18 20.98 0.48
CA THR A 198 -9.87 21.28 -0.13
C THR A 198 -9.50 20.35 -1.28
N SER A 199 -10.15 19.19 -1.40
CA SER A 199 -10.02 18.30 -2.55
C SER A 199 -11.39 17.95 -3.09
N LYS A 200 -11.64 18.32 -4.35
CA LYS A 200 -12.87 18.02 -5.07
C LYS A 200 -12.62 16.87 -6.04
N ILE A 201 -13.60 15.99 -6.18
CA ILE A 201 -13.59 14.84 -7.09
C ILE A 201 -14.91 14.79 -7.85
N MET A 202 -14.84 14.37 -9.10
CA MET A 202 -15.97 14.17 -10.00
C MET A 202 -15.62 13.02 -10.94
N MET A 203 -16.56 12.10 -11.14
CA MET A 203 -16.37 10.93 -12.01
C MET A 203 -17.01 11.17 -13.38
N PHE A 204 -16.38 10.63 -14.41
CA PHE A 204 -16.80 10.70 -15.80
C PHE A 204 -16.74 9.30 -16.43
N GLU A 205 -17.61 9.05 -17.39
CA GLU A 205 -17.59 7.84 -18.21
C GLU A 205 -16.55 7.97 -19.32
N LYS A 206 -15.99 6.85 -19.79
CA LYS A 206 -15.02 6.86 -20.90
C LYS A 206 -15.51 7.61 -22.15
N LYS A 207 -16.82 7.58 -22.40
CA LYS A 207 -17.48 8.23 -23.54
C LYS A 207 -17.69 9.74 -23.39
N ASP A 208 -17.49 10.28 -22.19
CA ASP A 208 -17.66 11.72 -21.92
C ASP A 208 -16.53 12.56 -22.54
N ILE A 209 -15.48 11.90 -23.06
CA ILE A 209 -14.39 12.52 -23.80
C ILE A 209 -14.58 12.32 -25.29
N ASP A 210 -14.69 13.45 -25.99
CA ASP A 210 -14.47 13.51 -27.42
C ASP A 210 -12.96 13.43 -27.68
N LYS A 211 -12.53 12.29 -28.24
CA LYS A 211 -11.12 11.93 -28.45
C LYS A 211 -10.46 12.77 -29.54
N SER A 212 -11.21 13.19 -30.57
CA SER A 212 -10.63 13.94 -31.69
C SER A 212 -10.31 15.39 -31.29
N VAL A 213 -11.10 15.95 -30.37
CA VAL A 213 -10.99 17.36 -29.98
C VAL A 213 -10.53 17.56 -28.53
N MET A 214 -10.26 16.48 -27.78
CA MET A 214 -9.85 16.50 -26.37
C MET A 214 -10.80 17.36 -25.53
N LYS A 215 -12.09 17.06 -25.62
CA LYS A 215 -13.18 17.85 -25.02
C LYS A 215 -13.98 16.99 -24.06
N ILE A 216 -14.16 17.46 -22.83
CA ILE A 216 -15.05 16.80 -21.84
C ILE A 216 -16.42 17.43 -21.96
N GLY A 217 -17.37 16.73 -22.61
CA GLY A 217 -18.75 17.18 -22.77
C GLY A 217 -18.90 18.70 -22.99
N LYS A 218 -19.62 19.36 -22.07
CA LYS A 218 -19.85 20.82 -22.09
C LYS A 218 -18.74 21.65 -21.42
N ILE A 219 -17.72 21.03 -20.84
CA ILE A 219 -16.59 21.75 -20.21
C ILE A 219 -15.70 22.37 -21.29
N GLY A 220 -15.51 21.71 -22.43
CA GLY A 220 -14.71 22.21 -23.55
C GLY A 220 -13.35 21.54 -23.67
N LYS A 221 -12.53 22.06 -24.60
CA LYS A 221 -11.20 21.51 -24.92
C LYS A 221 -10.23 21.70 -23.76
N PHE A 222 -9.34 20.75 -23.52
CA PHE A 222 -8.34 20.86 -22.45
C PHE A 222 -6.97 20.33 -22.88
N LYS A 223 -5.92 20.79 -22.19
CA LYS A 223 -4.55 20.28 -22.36
C LYS A 223 -4.20 19.34 -21.22
N ALA A 224 -3.80 18.11 -21.56
CA ALA A 224 -3.35 17.10 -20.62
C ALA A 224 -1.82 16.97 -20.64
N PHE A 225 -1.23 16.73 -19.48
CA PHE A 225 0.20 16.55 -19.29
C PHE A 225 0.47 15.28 -18.51
N TYR A 226 1.45 14.50 -18.94
CA TYR A 226 1.87 13.28 -18.26
C TYR A 226 3.33 13.41 -17.83
N LYS A 227 3.63 12.96 -16.62
CA LYS A 227 5.01 12.92 -16.11
C LYS A 227 5.57 11.51 -16.29
N SER A 228 6.56 11.37 -17.17
CA SER A 228 7.30 10.12 -17.40
C SER A 228 8.80 10.40 -17.31
N ASN A 229 9.58 9.53 -16.65
CA ASN A 229 11.03 9.66 -16.52
C ASN A 229 11.51 11.07 -16.12
N ASN A 230 10.82 11.68 -15.14
CA ASN A 230 11.03 13.06 -14.68
C ASN A 230 10.80 14.19 -15.70
N LYS A 231 10.42 13.88 -16.94
CA LYS A 231 10.00 14.86 -17.95
C LYS A 231 8.47 14.99 -17.96
N VAL A 232 7.99 16.21 -18.14
CA VAL A 232 6.56 16.50 -18.28
C VAL A 232 6.30 16.86 -19.74
N SER A 233 5.49 16.06 -20.42
CA SER A 233 5.10 16.31 -21.80
C SER A 233 3.59 16.52 -21.91
N GLN A 234 3.19 17.35 -22.87
CA GLN A 234 1.79 17.43 -23.28
C GLN A 234 1.43 16.14 -24.03
N VAL A 235 0.26 15.57 -23.73
CA VAL A 235 -0.19 14.31 -24.30
C VAL A 235 -1.65 14.38 -24.75
N ILE A 236 -2.01 13.49 -25.67
CA ILE A 236 -3.41 13.18 -25.98
C ILE A 236 -3.90 12.18 -24.93
N PHE A 237 -5.01 12.48 -24.27
CA PHE A 237 -5.61 11.67 -23.21
C PHE A 237 -6.77 10.86 -23.77
N THR A 238 -6.57 9.54 -23.86
CA THR A 238 -7.55 8.58 -24.36
C THR A 238 -7.95 7.62 -23.23
N PRO A 239 -9.09 7.83 -22.56
CA PRO A 239 -9.50 6.95 -21.46
C PRO A 239 -9.90 5.57 -22.01
N GLN A 240 -9.30 4.51 -21.48
CA GLN A 240 -9.75 3.13 -21.70
C GLN A 240 -10.90 2.75 -20.74
N SER A 241 -10.96 3.40 -19.58
CA SER A 241 -11.95 3.16 -18.53
C SER A 241 -12.58 4.47 -18.02
N ASP A 242 -13.59 4.35 -17.15
CA ASP A 242 -14.15 5.49 -16.43
C ASP A 242 -13.03 6.21 -15.65
N PHE A 243 -13.01 7.54 -15.69
CA PHE A 243 -11.95 8.34 -15.09
C PHE A 243 -12.50 9.32 -14.04
N THR A 244 -11.62 9.77 -13.17
CA THR A 244 -11.97 10.74 -12.12
C THR A 244 -11.17 12.02 -12.29
N LEU A 245 -11.86 13.16 -12.33
CA LEU A 245 -11.27 14.48 -12.25
C LEU A 245 -11.12 14.89 -10.78
N HIS A 246 -9.90 15.18 -10.38
CA HIS A 246 -9.51 15.66 -9.06
C HIS A 246 -9.07 17.11 -9.14
N TYR A 247 -9.56 17.95 -8.23
CA TYR A 247 -9.04 19.29 -7.99
C TYR A 247 -8.46 19.36 -6.57
N SER A 248 -7.28 19.96 -6.44
CA SER A 248 -6.59 20.17 -5.17
C SER A 248 -6.43 21.66 -4.91
N LYS A 249 -7.21 22.22 -3.97
CA LYS A 249 -7.08 23.62 -3.52
C LYS A 249 -5.71 23.93 -2.92
N LYS A 250 -4.97 22.92 -2.45
CA LYS A 250 -3.63 23.09 -1.86
C LYS A 250 -2.55 23.37 -2.90
N THR A 251 -2.71 22.83 -4.10
CA THR A 251 -1.73 22.97 -5.19
C THR A 251 -2.29 23.80 -6.35
N ASP A 252 -3.58 24.13 -6.31
CA ASP A 252 -4.36 24.71 -7.42
C ASP A 252 -4.26 23.91 -8.73
N GLU A 253 -4.22 22.59 -8.60
CA GLU A 253 -4.04 21.68 -9.74
C GLU A 253 -5.27 20.82 -9.99
N TYR A 254 -5.55 20.60 -11.28
CA TYR A 254 -6.47 19.61 -11.76
C TYR A 254 -5.72 18.37 -12.23
N THR A 255 -6.27 17.20 -11.92
CA THR A 255 -5.68 15.92 -12.26
C THR A 255 -6.76 14.95 -12.74
N ILE A 256 -6.53 14.27 -13.84
CA ILE A 256 -7.33 13.11 -14.26
C ILE A 256 -6.64 11.82 -13.80
N LEU A 257 -7.42 10.92 -13.19
CA LEU A 257 -7.01 9.57 -12.82
C LEU A 257 -7.81 8.56 -13.65
N THR A 258 -7.15 7.65 -14.35
CA THR A 258 -7.77 6.57 -15.13
C THR A 258 -7.03 5.26 -14.90
N GLY A 259 -7.75 4.14 -15.05
CA GLY A 259 -7.12 2.82 -15.21
C GLY A 259 -6.83 2.56 -16.68
N GLU A 260 -5.72 1.89 -16.93
CA GLU A 260 -5.32 1.37 -18.24
C GLU A 260 -5.04 -0.12 -18.08
N GLU A 261 -5.57 -0.93 -18.98
CA GLU A 261 -5.28 -2.35 -19.03
C GLU A 261 -3.84 -2.54 -19.49
N ILE A 262 -3.12 -3.43 -18.82
CA ILE A 262 -1.74 -3.74 -19.16
C ILE A 262 -1.57 -5.24 -19.27
N GLU A 263 -0.72 -5.62 -20.21
CA GLU A 263 -0.21 -6.98 -20.29
C GLU A 263 0.95 -7.15 -19.30
N GLN A 264 1.17 -8.41 -18.93
CA GLN A 264 2.34 -8.80 -18.16
C GLN A 264 3.62 -8.58 -18.99
N GLU A 265 4.66 -8.03 -18.38
CA GLU A 265 5.97 -7.86 -19.03
C GLU A 265 6.57 -9.23 -19.39
N ASN A 266 7.26 -9.31 -20.54
CA ASN A 266 7.96 -10.52 -20.96
C ASN A 266 8.96 -11.00 -19.90
N PRO A 267 9.15 -12.32 -19.73
CA PRO A 267 10.16 -12.86 -18.84
C PRO A 267 11.54 -12.31 -19.19
N VAL A 268 12.27 -11.87 -18.17
CA VAL A 268 13.67 -11.44 -18.28
C VAL A 268 14.52 -12.42 -17.50
N GLN A 269 15.78 -12.61 -17.90
CA GLN A 269 16.73 -13.38 -17.10
C GLN A 269 16.93 -12.70 -15.74
N ARG A 270 16.60 -13.43 -14.66
CA ARG A 270 16.67 -12.97 -13.27
C ARG A 270 17.31 -14.07 -12.43
N LYS A 271 17.88 -13.67 -11.29
CA LYS A 271 18.35 -14.61 -10.27
C LYS A 271 17.18 -15.38 -9.67
N GLU A 272 17.48 -16.55 -9.11
CA GLU A 272 16.48 -17.50 -8.65
C GLU A 272 15.54 -16.92 -7.58
N PHE A 273 16.09 -16.40 -6.48
CA PHE A 273 15.29 -15.88 -5.39
C PHE A 273 15.99 -14.80 -4.57
N ILE A 274 15.19 -14.07 -3.81
CA ILE A 274 15.62 -13.29 -2.66
C ILE A 274 14.63 -13.46 -1.51
N SER A 275 15.15 -13.70 -0.32
CA SER A 275 14.39 -13.72 0.93
C SER A 275 14.62 -12.45 1.73
N LEU A 276 13.54 -11.83 2.20
CA LEU A 276 13.51 -10.48 2.74
C LEU A 276 12.96 -10.44 4.16
N ASP A 277 13.78 -9.98 5.10
CA ASP A 277 13.42 -9.73 6.49
C ASP A 277 13.23 -8.22 6.74
N PRO A 278 12.00 -7.75 6.98
CA PRO A 278 11.74 -6.35 7.29
C PRO A 278 12.31 -5.99 8.67
N GLY A 279 12.83 -4.76 8.82
CA GLY A 279 13.46 -4.32 10.08
C GLY A 279 13.26 -2.85 10.39
N ILE A 280 13.48 -2.42 11.64
CA ILE A 280 13.31 -0.99 12.00
C ILE A 280 14.58 -0.18 11.68
N ARG A 281 15.77 -0.69 11.99
CA ARG A 281 17.05 0.06 11.82
C ARG A 281 17.42 0.24 10.34
N LYS A 282 17.30 -0.85 9.60
CA LYS A 282 17.36 -0.92 8.13
C LYS A 282 15.99 -1.32 7.64
N PHE A 283 15.54 -0.75 6.53
CA PHE A 283 14.19 -1.01 6.02
C PHE A 283 13.95 -2.50 5.77
N MET A 284 14.96 -3.18 5.19
CA MET A 284 14.89 -4.59 4.81
C MET A 284 16.29 -5.20 4.80
N THR A 285 16.42 -6.46 5.22
CA THR A 285 17.59 -7.30 4.99
C THR A 285 17.24 -8.33 3.92
N GLY A 286 18.15 -8.59 2.98
CA GLY A 286 17.95 -9.58 1.93
C GLY A 286 19.03 -10.65 1.94
N ILE A 287 18.67 -11.89 1.62
CA ILE A 287 19.63 -12.95 1.32
C ILE A 287 19.20 -13.73 0.07
N THR A 288 20.18 -14.07 -0.75
CA THR A 288 20.03 -14.87 -1.98
C THR A 288 20.93 -16.10 -1.87
N LYS A 289 21.04 -16.87 -2.96
CA LYS A 289 21.95 -18.02 -3.04
C LYS A 289 23.43 -17.68 -2.76
N ASN A 290 23.89 -16.47 -3.10
CA ASN A 290 25.29 -16.08 -2.92
C ASN A 290 25.48 -14.62 -2.48
N GLU A 291 24.40 -13.88 -2.20
CA GLU A 291 24.49 -12.46 -1.85
C GLU A 291 23.72 -12.13 -0.59
N ALA A 292 24.17 -11.08 0.09
CA ALA A 292 23.49 -10.48 1.22
C ALA A 292 23.28 -8.99 0.96
N TYR A 293 22.13 -8.46 1.40
CA TYR A 293 21.75 -7.07 1.19
C TYR A 293 21.26 -6.38 2.48
N LYS A 294 21.59 -5.10 2.63
CA LYS A 294 20.96 -4.20 3.62
C LYS A 294 20.36 -3.00 2.88
N PHE A 295 19.03 -2.90 2.87
CA PHE A 295 18.31 -1.85 2.16
C PHE A 295 17.88 -0.73 3.12
N GLY A 296 18.10 0.52 2.72
CA GLY A 296 17.52 1.67 3.40
C GLY A 296 18.05 1.86 4.82
N MET A 297 19.37 1.79 5.00
CA MET A 297 20.02 2.25 6.23
C MET A 297 19.63 3.70 6.50
N ASN A 298 19.40 4.06 7.77
CA ASN A 298 19.07 5.43 8.22
C ASN A 298 17.70 5.99 7.78
N VAL A 299 16.88 5.25 7.03
CA VAL A 299 15.51 5.69 6.68
C VAL A 299 14.69 5.99 7.94
N ALA A 300 14.76 5.10 8.94
CA ALA A 300 14.09 5.28 10.23
C ALA A 300 14.59 6.51 11.00
N ASN A 301 15.90 6.81 10.93
CA ASN A 301 16.47 8.01 11.56
C ASN A 301 15.95 9.28 10.92
N LYS A 302 15.83 9.32 9.59
CA LYS A 302 15.25 10.44 8.86
C LYS A 302 13.77 10.66 9.21
N ILE A 303 12.99 9.58 9.33
CA ILE A 303 11.60 9.66 9.81
C ILE A 303 11.56 10.19 11.25
N ARG A 304 12.40 9.64 12.14
CA ARG A 304 12.51 10.03 13.55
C ARG A 304 12.82 11.52 13.70
N MET A 305 13.75 12.05 12.90
CA MET A 305 14.10 13.47 12.86
C MET A 305 12.88 14.34 12.49
N PHE A 306 12.15 14.00 11.43
CA PHE A 306 10.95 14.75 11.05
C PHE A 306 9.83 14.64 12.09
N GLN A 307 9.68 13.49 12.74
CA GLN A 307 8.71 13.33 13.84
C GLN A 307 9.05 14.16 15.06
N LYS A 308 10.33 14.25 15.44
CA LYS A 308 10.77 15.17 16.50
C LYS A 308 10.40 16.62 16.18
N ILE A 309 10.73 17.09 14.97
CA ILE A 309 10.38 18.46 14.53
C ILE A 309 8.87 18.72 14.58
N ILE A 310 8.04 17.74 14.21
CA ILE A 310 6.58 17.84 14.32
C ILE A 310 6.16 17.97 15.79
N ASN A 311 6.67 17.10 16.66
CA ASN A 311 6.32 17.07 18.08
C ASN A 311 6.74 18.36 18.79
N ASP A 312 7.97 18.83 18.58
CA ASP A 312 8.50 20.06 19.21
C ASP A 312 7.65 21.28 18.82
N ARG A 313 7.31 21.40 17.53
CA ARG A 313 6.45 22.49 17.05
C ARG A 313 5.02 22.39 17.57
N ASN A 314 4.50 21.17 17.73
CA ASN A 314 3.17 20.97 18.27
C ASN A 314 3.09 21.30 19.78
N ASN A 315 4.16 21.02 20.52
CA ASN A 315 4.27 21.30 21.95
C ASN A 315 4.56 22.78 22.26
N ASN A 316 5.16 23.52 21.33
CA ASN A 316 5.42 24.95 21.51
C ASN A 316 4.11 25.76 21.57
N LYS A 317 3.80 26.35 22.74
CA LYS A 317 2.57 27.11 22.98
C LYS A 317 2.50 28.43 22.17
N ASN A 318 3.64 29.00 21.79
CA ASN A 318 3.74 30.29 21.10
C ASN A 318 3.40 30.20 19.61
N ILE A 319 3.30 28.99 19.05
CA ILE A 319 2.98 28.80 17.63
C ILE A 319 1.46 28.70 17.44
N PRO A 320 0.85 29.54 16.59
CA PRO A 320 -0.57 29.44 16.25
C PRO A 320 -0.95 28.04 15.68
N LYS A 321 -2.13 27.53 16.07
CA LYS A 321 -2.65 26.22 15.61
C LYS A 321 -2.63 26.05 14.08
N LYS A 322 -2.88 27.13 13.33
CA LYS A 322 -2.86 27.13 11.85
C LYS A 322 -1.46 26.83 11.31
N ILE A 323 -0.42 27.38 11.93
CA ILE A 323 0.98 27.18 11.53
C ILE A 323 1.44 25.77 11.92
N LYS A 324 1.08 25.29 13.12
CA LYS A 324 1.31 23.90 13.54
C LYS A 324 0.80 22.89 12.51
N LYS A 325 -0.47 23.02 12.11
CA LYS A 325 -1.11 22.16 11.12
C LYS A 325 -0.47 22.24 9.73
N LYS A 326 -0.02 23.43 9.31
CA LYS A 326 0.70 23.62 8.04
C LYS A 326 2.04 22.88 8.05
N ASN A 327 2.79 23.02 9.14
CA ASN A 327 4.07 22.34 9.34
C ASN A 327 3.92 20.82 9.39
N GLU A 328 2.98 20.34 10.20
CA GLU A 328 2.62 18.92 10.29
C GLU A 328 2.30 18.34 8.91
N THR A 329 1.43 19.01 8.14
CA THR A 329 1.09 18.62 6.76
C THR A 329 2.33 18.57 5.85
N LEU A 330 3.24 19.54 6.00
CA LEU A 330 4.45 19.62 5.18
C LEU A 330 5.39 18.44 5.45
N TYR A 331 5.70 18.16 6.72
CA TYR A 331 6.64 17.09 7.08
C TYR A 331 6.05 15.70 6.84
N TYR A 332 4.77 15.47 7.12
CA TYR A 332 4.14 14.21 6.74
C TYR A 332 4.10 14.00 5.22
N ARG A 333 3.95 15.08 4.43
CA ARG A 333 4.08 14.99 2.97
C ARG A 333 5.51 14.63 2.56
N LYS A 334 6.53 15.21 3.19
CA LYS A 334 7.94 14.84 2.95
C LYS A 334 8.18 13.36 3.26
N ILE A 335 7.76 12.90 4.44
CA ILE A 335 7.84 11.49 4.87
C ILE A 335 7.18 10.57 3.85
N LYS A 336 5.91 10.85 3.52
CA LYS A 336 5.16 10.06 2.56
C LYS A 336 5.86 9.99 1.20
N ASN A 337 6.40 11.10 0.71
CA ASN A 337 7.03 11.14 -0.61
C ASN A 337 8.31 10.30 -0.68
N PHE A 338 9.24 10.46 0.27
CA PHE A 338 10.49 9.70 0.23
C PHE A 338 10.28 8.21 0.53
N VAL A 339 9.37 7.87 1.46
CA VAL A 339 9.01 6.46 1.72
C VAL A 339 8.35 5.85 0.49
N ASN A 340 7.48 6.59 -0.19
CA ASN A 340 6.87 6.13 -1.42
C ASN A 340 7.90 5.87 -2.52
N GLU A 341 8.90 6.74 -2.67
CA GLU A 341 10.01 6.54 -3.61
C GLU A 341 10.86 5.31 -3.24
N LEU A 342 11.24 5.16 -1.97
CA LEU A 342 11.95 3.97 -1.45
C LEU A 342 11.19 2.69 -1.84
N HIS A 343 9.88 2.64 -1.57
CA HIS A 343 9.07 1.48 -1.90
C HIS A 343 9.10 1.14 -3.39
N TRP A 344 8.91 2.13 -4.27
CA TRP A 344 8.87 1.89 -5.71
C TRP A 344 10.23 1.50 -6.28
N LYS A 345 11.30 2.19 -5.86
CA LYS A 345 12.67 1.87 -6.30
C LYS A 345 13.09 0.49 -5.82
N LEU A 346 12.81 0.14 -4.57
CA LEU A 346 13.13 -1.19 -4.05
C LEU A 346 12.27 -2.27 -4.72
N ALA A 347 10.96 -2.07 -4.87
CA ALA A 347 10.11 -3.04 -5.59
C ALA A 347 10.57 -3.23 -7.03
N ASN A 348 11.02 -2.16 -7.70
CA ASN A 348 11.60 -2.25 -9.03
C ASN A 348 12.91 -3.05 -9.02
N PHE A 349 13.84 -2.72 -8.13
CA PHE A 349 15.09 -3.46 -7.97
C PHE A 349 14.83 -4.96 -7.76
N LEU A 350 13.95 -5.32 -6.83
CA LEU A 350 13.67 -6.73 -6.52
C LEU A 350 13.08 -7.49 -7.72
N THR A 351 12.05 -6.92 -8.36
CA THR A 351 11.35 -7.60 -9.47
C THR A 351 12.09 -7.55 -10.81
N THR A 352 13.11 -6.68 -10.93
CA THR A 352 14.03 -6.70 -12.07
C THR A 352 15.14 -7.73 -11.90
N ASN A 353 15.50 -8.10 -10.66
CA ASN A 353 16.66 -8.96 -10.40
C ASN A 353 16.30 -10.40 -10.00
N TYR A 354 15.08 -10.68 -9.51
CA TYR A 354 14.74 -11.98 -8.92
C TYR A 354 13.42 -12.58 -9.45
N ASN A 355 13.37 -13.90 -9.61
CA ASN A 355 12.17 -14.65 -10.01
C ASN A 355 11.23 -14.95 -8.84
N ASN A 356 11.80 -15.21 -7.65
CA ASN A 356 11.05 -15.52 -6.45
C ASN A 356 11.38 -14.52 -5.34
N ILE A 357 10.36 -13.90 -4.76
CA ILE A 357 10.51 -12.94 -3.67
C ILE A 357 9.73 -13.43 -2.47
N PHE A 358 10.47 -13.85 -1.44
CA PHE A 358 9.94 -14.24 -0.14
C PHE A 358 10.06 -13.06 0.81
N ILE A 359 8.97 -12.65 1.45
CA ILE A 359 8.98 -11.52 2.38
C ILE A 359 8.28 -11.87 3.69
N GLY A 360 8.90 -11.50 4.81
CA GLY A 360 8.30 -11.61 6.13
C GLY A 360 7.04 -10.74 6.29
N ASP A 361 6.00 -11.28 6.92
CA ASP A 361 4.82 -10.54 7.38
C ASP A 361 5.10 -9.84 8.71
N MET A 362 5.77 -8.70 8.63
CA MET A 362 5.94 -7.83 9.77
C MET A 362 4.57 -7.26 10.16
N SER A 363 3.96 -7.88 11.17
CA SER A 363 2.66 -7.47 11.67
C SER A 363 2.78 -6.12 12.41
N ALA A 364 2.51 -5.02 11.71
CA ALA A 364 2.45 -3.69 12.31
C ALA A 364 1.43 -3.62 13.47
N LYS A 365 0.42 -4.51 13.48
CA LYS A 365 -0.54 -4.66 14.59
C LYS A 365 0.12 -5.18 15.87
N GLY A 366 0.99 -6.19 15.78
CA GLY A 366 1.72 -6.72 16.94
C GLY A 366 2.68 -5.67 17.54
N ILE A 367 3.36 -4.91 16.68
CA ILE A 367 4.29 -3.84 17.09
C ILE A 367 3.56 -2.66 17.72
N THR A 368 2.39 -2.26 17.18
CA THR A 368 1.65 -1.08 17.69
C THR A 368 0.89 -1.36 18.99
N GLN A 369 0.43 -2.60 19.19
CA GLN A 369 -0.33 -3.02 20.38
C GLN A 369 0.54 -3.42 21.58
N GLY A 370 1.81 -3.80 21.37
CA GLY A 370 2.72 -4.13 22.48
C GLY A 370 3.22 -2.90 23.23
N ASN A 371 3.42 -3.00 24.56
CA ASN A 371 3.96 -1.91 25.39
C ASN A 371 5.50 -1.85 25.40
N THR A 372 6.17 -2.71 24.66
CA THR A 372 7.64 -2.89 24.69
C THR A 372 8.43 -1.85 23.90
N LEU A 373 7.77 -1.08 23.02
CA LEU A 373 8.43 -0.08 22.17
C LEU A 373 7.97 1.33 22.52
N ASP A 374 8.91 2.27 22.49
CA ASP A 374 8.61 3.68 22.74
C ASP A 374 7.65 4.26 21.67
N PRO A 375 6.80 5.25 22.03
CA PRO A 375 5.82 5.82 21.12
C PRO A 375 6.40 6.36 19.81
N LEU A 376 7.61 6.93 19.84
CA LEU A 376 8.27 7.48 18.67
C LEU A 376 8.71 6.37 17.71
N THR A 377 9.23 5.24 18.22
CA THR A 377 9.55 4.06 17.40
C THR A 377 8.29 3.46 16.77
N LYS A 378 7.17 3.39 17.50
CA LYS A 378 5.88 2.96 16.91
C LYS A 378 5.45 3.86 15.75
N GLN A 379 5.57 5.19 15.93
CA GLN A 379 5.29 6.15 14.86
C GLN A 379 6.22 5.96 13.65
N VAL A 380 7.51 5.70 13.88
CA VAL A 380 8.47 5.42 12.81
C VAL A 380 8.05 4.20 12.01
N VAL A 381 7.73 3.07 12.67
CA VAL A 381 7.27 1.84 11.99
C VAL A 381 6.00 2.08 11.18
N MET A 382 5.03 2.82 11.73
CA MET A 382 3.82 3.19 11.01
C MET A 382 4.12 4.01 9.74
N ASN A 383 5.12 4.90 9.80
CA ASN A 383 5.53 5.71 8.66
C ASN A 383 6.40 4.97 7.64
N LEU A 384 7.10 3.89 8.03
CA LEU A 384 7.81 3.01 7.09
C LEU A 384 6.84 2.28 6.17
N GLY A 385 5.61 2.02 6.63
CA GLY A 385 4.49 1.62 5.77
C GLY A 385 4.66 0.25 5.10
N TYR A 386 5.10 -0.77 5.83
CA TYR A 386 5.34 -2.13 5.30
C TYR A 386 4.16 -2.74 4.55
N TYR A 387 2.93 -2.53 5.03
CA TYR A 387 1.73 -2.97 4.31
C TYR A 387 1.57 -2.29 2.95
N GLN A 388 1.93 -1.01 2.84
CA GLN A 388 1.91 -0.29 1.57
C GLN A 388 3.04 -0.75 0.65
N PHE A 389 4.21 -1.07 1.21
CA PHE A 389 5.31 -1.66 0.44
C PHE A 389 4.91 -3.01 -0.15
N ARG A 390 4.35 -3.92 0.65
CA ARG A 390 3.87 -5.24 0.19
C ARG A 390 2.90 -5.15 -0.96
N GLN A 391 1.87 -4.31 -0.86
CA GLN A 391 0.91 -4.12 -1.96
C GLN A 391 1.58 -3.63 -3.26
N LYS A 392 2.58 -2.73 -3.16
CA LYS A 392 3.32 -2.26 -4.34
C LYS A 392 4.22 -3.35 -4.92
N LEU A 393 4.88 -4.11 -4.05
CA LEU A 393 5.76 -5.21 -4.41
C LEU A 393 4.95 -6.31 -5.10
N GLU A 394 3.85 -6.76 -4.50
CA GLU A 394 2.91 -7.73 -5.06
C GLU A 394 2.37 -7.28 -6.42
N TYR A 395 1.90 -6.02 -6.53
CA TYR A 395 1.49 -5.44 -7.81
C TYR A 395 2.62 -5.52 -8.85
N LYS A 396 3.85 -5.14 -8.49
CA LYS A 396 4.99 -5.21 -9.41
C LYS A 396 5.37 -6.63 -9.78
N CYS A 397 5.21 -7.58 -8.86
CA CYS A 397 5.47 -8.98 -9.11
C CYS A 397 4.49 -9.52 -10.15
N LYS A 398 3.19 -9.25 -9.98
CA LYS A 398 2.16 -9.61 -10.96
C LYS A 398 2.45 -9.03 -12.34
N THR A 399 2.80 -7.74 -12.43
CA THR A 399 3.12 -7.11 -13.73
C THR A 399 4.35 -7.69 -14.43
N ARG A 400 5.19 -8.47 -13.75
CA ARG A 400 6.48 -8.97 -14.26
C ARG A 400 6.59 -10.49 -14.30
N GLY A 401 5.53 -11.20 -13.91
CA GLY A 401 5.58 -12.65 -13.74
C GLY A 401 6.62 -13.08 -12.70
N VAL A 402 6.72 -12.35 -11.59
CA VAL A 402 7.59 -12.70 -10.47
C VAL A 402 6.75 -13.31 -9.36
N ASN A 403 7.24 -14.35 -8.72
CA ASN A 403 6.54 -15.02 -7.64
C ASN A 403 6.67 -14.22 -6.36
N TYR A 404 5.54 -13.85 -5.78
CA TYR A 404 5.46 -13.15 -4.51
C TYR A 404 4.92 -14.10 -3.43
N CYS A 405 5.68 -14.27 -2.36
CA CYS A 405 5.30 -15.14 -1.26
C CYS A 405 5.43 -14.40 0.07
N LEU A 406 4.29 -14.17 0.73
CA LEU A 406 4.24 -13.58 2.06
C LEU A 406 4.37 -14.69 3.11
N ILE A 407 5.43 -14.62 3.93
CA ILE A 407 5.77 -15.63 4.92
C ILE A 407 5.49 -15.10 6.32
N ASN A 408 4.79 -15.87 7.15
CA ASN A 408 4.53 -15.47 8.52
C ASN A 408 5.84 -15.38 9.35
N GLU A 409 6.15 -14.25 9.99
CA GLU A 409 7.40 -14.06 10.76
C GLU A 409 7.43 -14.73 12.15
N ARG A 410 6.40 -15.47 12.54
CA ARG A 410 6.35 -16.06 13.88
C ARG A 410 7.58 -16.95 14.12
N TYR A 411 8.36 -16.58 15.14
CA TYR A 411 9.60 -17.23 15.63
C TYR A 411 10.85 -17.14 14.73
N THR A 412 10.79 -16.47 13.57
CA THR A 412 11.96 -16.36 12.66
C THR A 412 13.11 -15.56 13.27
N SER A 413 12.81 -14.60 14.16
CA SER A 413 13.80 -13.74 14.83
C SER A 413 14.47 -14.36 16.07
N LYS A 414 14.03 -15.55 16.49
CA LYS A 414 14.53 -16.29 17.66
C LYS A 414 15.16 -17.64 17.32
N MET A 415 14.72 -18.23 16.21
CA MET A 415 15.17 -19.55 15.77
C MET A 415 16.50 -19.48 15.01
N CYS A 416 17.36 -20.44 15.27
CA CYS A 416 18.60 -20.63 14.52
C CYS A 416 18.26 -21.17 13.13
N SER A 417 18.66 -20.45 12.08
CA SER A 417 18.45 -20.86 10.68
C SER A 417 19.36 -22.00 10.21
N ASN A 418 20.12 -22.61 11.11
CA ASN A 418 21.00 -23.76 10.81
C ASN A 418 20.53 -25.05 11.51
N CYS A 419 20.19 -24.99 12.80
CA CYS A 419 19.81 -26.18 13.59
C CYS A 419 18.40 -26.14 14.18
N GLY A 420 17.66 -25.03 14.00
CA GLY A 420 16.28 -24.88 14.49
C GLY A 420 16.14 -24.62 16.00
N THR A 421 17.23 -24.55 16.77
CA THR A 421 17.15 -24.17 18.20
C THR A 421 16.54 -22.77 18.35
N ILE A 422 15.58 -22.64 19.27
CA ILE A 422 14.98 -21.35 19.64
C ILE A 422 15.73 -20.77 20.82
N ASP A 423 16.22 -19.53 20.66
CA ASP A 423 16.80 -18.76 21.76
C ASP A 423 15.83 -17.63 22.17
N ASP A 424 15.26 -17.75 23.37
CA ASP A 424 14.35 -16.77 23.93
C ASP A 424 15.07 -15.55 24.54
N ASN A 425 16.39 -15.60 24.71
CA ASN A 425 17.20 -14.63 25.46
C ASN A 425 18.10 -13.72 24.59
N LEU A 426 17.90 -13.68 23.26
CA LEU A 426 18.73 -12.93 22.30
C LEU A 426 18.88 -11.42 22.56
N GLY A 427 18.01 -10.82 23.39
CA GLY A 427 18.07 -9.40 23.74
C GLY A 427 18.17 -8.45 22.54
N ALA A 428 19.05 -7.45 22.62
CA ALA A 428 19.29 -6.45 21.59
C ALA A 428 20.53 -6.75 20.70
N SER A 429 21.10 -7.95 20.79
CA SER A 429 22.31 -8.31 20.05
C SER A 429 22.12 -8.18 18.53
N LYS A 430 23.17 -7.70 17.84
CA LYS A 430 23.24 -7.63 16.37
C LYS A 430 23.76 -8.92 15.74
N VAL A 431 24.48 -9.73 16.52
CA VAL A 431 25.00 -11.03 16.11
C VAL A 431 24.13 -12.10 16.76
N TYR A 432 23.72 -13.06 15.96
CA TYR A 432 23.09 -14.29 16.43
C TYR A 432 24.20 -15.31 16.65
N ASP A 433 24.40 -15.74 17.90
CA ASP A 433 25.40 -16.72 18.30
C ASP A 433 24.70 -17.96 18.86
N CYS A 434 24.58 -19.01 18.04
CA CYS A 434 23.85 -20.20 18.41
C CYS A 434 24.70 -21.11 19.29
N LYS A 435 24.30 -21.29 20.56
CA LYS A 435 25.02 -22.17 21.50
C LYS A 435 24.90 -23.67 21.19
N SER A 436 23.91 -24.08 20.37
CA SER A 436 23.74 -25.49 20.00
C SER A 436 24.58 -25.96 18.82
N CYS A 437 24.84 -25.08 17.84
CA CYS A 437 25.56 -25.44 16.61
C CYS A 437 26.74 -24.51 16.30
N ASN A 438 27.07 -23.59 17.20
CA ASN A 438 28.17 -22.62 17.10
C ASN A 438 28.11 -21.67 15.88
N MET A 439 27.00 -21.63 15.15
CA MET A 439 26.78 -20.67 14.07
C MET A 439 26.77 -19.24 14.61
N LYS A 440 27.58 -18.37 14.00
CA LYS A 440 27.62 -16.92 14.25
C LYS A 440 27.31 -16.16 12.96
N ILE A 441 26.31 -15.29 13.00
CA ILE A 441 25.83 -14.54 11.81
C ILE A 441 25.16 -13.22 12.23
N ASP A 442 25.07 -12.22 11.34
CA ASP A 442 24.20 -11.05 11.51
C ASP A 442 22.75 -11.52 11.78
N ARG A 443 22.14 -11.02 12.86
CA ARG A 443 20.83 -11.47 13.33
C ARG A 443 19.73 -11.30 12.28
N ASP A 444 19.77 -10.21 11.52
CA ASP A 444 18.73 -9.95 10.53
C ASP A 444 18.99 -10.79 9.26
N LEU A 445 20.24 -11.24 9.00
CA LEU A 445 20.52 -12.26 7.97
C LEU A 445 20.02 -13.64 8.41
N ASN A 446 20.17 -14.00 9.69
CA ASN A 446 19.52 -15.20 10.24
C ASN A 446 17.99 -15.14 10.08
N GLY A 447 17.38 -13.97 10.32
CA GLY A 447 15.96 -13.74 10.07
C GLY A 447 15.57 -13.97 8.61
N ALA A 448 16.33 -13.38 7.67
CA ALA A 448 16.10 -13.54 6.24
C ALA A 448 16.27 -15.00 5.76
N ARG A 449 17.26 -15.73 6.28
CA ARG A 449 17.41 -17.19 6.05
C ARG A 449 16.21 -17.96 6.60
N GLY A 450 15.80 -17.65 7.82
CA GLY A 450 14.64 -18.28 8.46
C GLY A 450 13.35 -18.08 7.66
N ILE A 451 13.16 -16.92 7.01
CA ILE A 451 12.02 -16.66 6.11
C ILE A 451 12.07 -17.56 4.88
N TYR A 452 13.25 -17.76 4.29
CA TYR A 452 13.41 -18.68 3.15
C TYR A 452 13.04 -20.10 3.56
N ILE A 453 13.68 -20.61 4.61
CA ILE A 453 13.46 -21.98 5.10
C ILE A 453 11.98 -22.22 5.40
N LYS A 454 11.34 -21.27 6.08
CA LYS A 454 9.92 -21.36 6.45
C LYS A 454 8.98 -21.44 5.25
N LYS A 455 9.38 -21.02 4.05
CA LYS A 455 8.56 -21.16 2.83
C LYS A 455 8.20 -22.62 2.54
N TRP A 456 9.04 -23.56 2.98
CA TRP A 456 8.90 -24.99 2.72
C TRP A 456 8.11 -25.74 3.80
N LEU A 457 7.81 -25.08 4.92
CA LEU A 457 7.00 -25.64 6.00
C LEU A 457 5.58 -25.94 5.48
N LYS A 458 5.21 -27.23 5.47
CA LYS A 458 3.93 -27.74 4.96
C LYS A 458 2.76 -27.48 5.91
#